data_AF-F2NNM3-F1
#
_entry.id   AF-F2NNM3-F1
#
_cell.length_a   1.000
_cell.length_b   1.000
_cell.length_c   1.000
_cell.angle_alpha   90.00
_cell.angle_beta   90.00
_cell.angle_gamma   90.00
#
_symmetry.space_group_name_H-M   'P 1'
#
loop_
_entity.id
_entity.type
_entity.pdbx_description
1 polymer ?
#
loop_
_entity_poly.entity_id
_entity_poly.type
_entity_poly.pdbx_seq_one_letter_code
_entity_poly.pdbx_strand_id
1 'polypeptide(L)'
;MSELHLDPTKRHEFVLLFDVKDGNPNGDPDAGNMPRVDPETMQGIVTDVALKRKVRDYVTLVKQNADGYRIFIQSESALNALIEEAAQAIGTEKNSKRPNKDLQAEMLRRYYDIRMFGAVLTTGDYNAGQVRGPLQFTFARSLDPVLPLELTITRKARTTEERMESGETEMGKKPLVPYGLYRAHGFYNPFLAGGWVSRDDLALFWEALQHLFDFDRSASRGEMHVRGLCIFSHENPKGNAPAHKLFELIRINRKTGVEAPRCFNDYTVEIGLPPSGVTLTCLVDPRKG
;
A
#
# COMPACT_ATOMS: atom_id res chain seq x y z
N MET A 1 -11.23 5.70 24.37
CA MET A 1 -9.91 5.09 24.11
C MET A 1 -9.01 6.18 23.55
N SER A 2 -7.79 6.34 24.04
CA SER A 2 -6.88 7.39 23.54
C SER A 2 -6.55 7.12 22.07
N GLU A 3 -6.76 8.10 21.19
CA GLU A 3 -6.48 8.01 19.75
C GLU A 3 -4.98 8.16 19.44
N LEU A 4 -4.13 7.41 20.16
CA LEU A 4 -2.67 7.51 20.07
C LEU A 4 -2.15 7.18 18.68
N HIS A 5 -2.82 6.31 17.95
CA HIS A 5 -2.49 5.96 16.56
C HIS A 5 -2.59 7.15 15.59
N LEU A 6 -3.20 8.26 16.00
CA LEU A 6 -3.29 9.50 15.23
C LEU A 6 -2.23 10.53 15.63
N ASP A 7 -1.42 10.28 16.67
CA ASP A 7 -0.38 11.22 17.11
C ASP A 7 0.89 11.08 16.23
N PRO A 8 1.23 12.10 15.41
CA PRO A 8 2.38 12.05 14.52
C PRO A 8 3.73 12.17 15.25
N THR A 9 3.72 12.49 16.54
CA THR A 9 4.93 12.55 17.36
C THR A 9 5.30 11.19 17.96
N LYS A 10 4.43 10.18 17.82
CA LYS A 10 4.65 8.83 18.34
C LYS A 10 5.12 7.90 17.25
N ARG A 11 5.87 6.89 17.67
CA ARG A 11 6.25 5.76 16.80
C ARG A 11 5.09 4.78 16.72
N HIS A 12 4.81 4.33 15.50
CA HIS A 12 3.78 3.32 15.25
C HIS A 12 4.33 2.16 14.44
N GLU A 13 3.80 0.97 14.75
CA GLU A 13 3.97 -0.25 13.99
C GLU A 13 2.58 -0.72 13.63
N PHE A 14 2.39 -1.29 12.45
CA PHE A 14 1.09 -1.86 12.12
C PHE A 14 1.20 -3.16 11.35
N VAL A 15 0.19 -4.00 11.55
CA VAL A 15 -0.04 -5.20 10.76
C VAL A 15 -1.31 -4.97 9.95
N LEU A 16 -1.16 -5.10 8.63
CA LEU A 16 -2.26 -5.13 7.69
C LEU A 16 -2.48 -6.57 7.23
N LEU A 17 -3.70 -7.06 7.39
CA LEU A 17 -4.16 -8.35 6.89
C LEU A 17 -5.20 -8.10 5.83
N PHE A 18 -5.05 -8.76 4.68
CA PHE A 18 -6.04 -8.72 3.62
C PHE A 18 -6.04 -10.03 2.86
N ASP A 19 -7.19 -10.41 2.33
CA ASP A 19 -7.28 -11.57 1.46
C ASP A 19 -7.56 -11.18 0.01
N VAL A 20 -7.32 -12.15 -0.86
CA VAL A 20 -7.80 -12.18 -2.23
C VAL A 20 -8.50 -13.51 -2.46
N LYS A 21 -9.61 -13.49 -3.19
CA LYS A 21 -10.31 -14.65 -3.69
C LYS A 21 -10.56 -14.50 -5.19
N ASP A 22 -10.22 -15.55 -5.93
CA ASP A 22 -10.36 -15.65 -7.39
C ASP A 22 -9.84 -14.41 -8.14
N GLY A 23 -8.67 -13.92 -7.73
CA GLY A 23 -8.14 -12.64 -8.18
C GLY A 23 -6.62 -12.54 -8.17
N ASN A 24 -6.09 -11.51 -8.80
CA ASN A 24 -4.67 -11.21 -8.86
C ASN A 24 -4.35 -9.95 -8.03
N PRO A 25 -3.77 -10.12 -6.82
CA PRO A 25 -3.55 -9.00 -5.92
C PRO A 25 -2.39 -8.09 -6.38
N ASN A 26 -1.38 -8.67 -7.04
CA ASN A 26 -0.24 -7.96 -7.61
C ASN A 26 0.43 -8.80 -8.70
N GLY A 27 0.19 -8.44 -9.95
CA GLY A 27 0.82 -9.11 -11.10
C GLY A 27 2.31 -8.76 -11.25
N ASP A 28 3.06 -9.71 -11.79
CA ASP A 28 4.47 -9.59 -12.11
C ASP A 28 4.67 -9.21 -13.59
N PRO A 29 5.17 -8.01 -13.91
CA PRO A 29 5.49 -7.62 -15.28
C PRO A 29 6.48 -8.58 -15.97
N ASP A 30 7.41 -9.17 -15.21
CA ASP A 30 8.44 -10.07 -15.75
C ASP A 30 7.91 -11.48 -16.00
N ALA A 31 6.78 -11.85 -15.38
CA ALA A 31 6.13 -13.15 -15.54
C ALA A 31 4.74 -13.01 -16.21
N GLY A 32 4.60 -12.10 -17.19
CA GLY A 32 3.38 -12.00 -17.99
C GLY A 32 2.12 -11.65 -17.18
N ASN A 33 2.28 -10.86 -16.11
CA ASN A 33 1.24 -10.45 -15.18
C ASN A 33 0.68 -11.59 -14.28
N MET A 34 1.36 -12.73 -14.18
CA MET A 34 1.05 -13.75 -13.17
C MET A 34 1.17 -13.18 -11.74
N PRO A 35 0.39 -13.67 -10.75
CA PRO A 35 0.59 -13.28 -9.36
C PRO A 35 2.03 -13.54 -8.93
N ARG A 36 2.66 -12.56 -8.26
CA ARG A 36 4.02 -12.71 -7.75
C ARG A 36 4.06 -13.79 -6.67
N VAL A 37 5.06 -14.65 -6.72
CA VAL A 37 5.33 -15.69 -5.72
C VAL A 37 6.80 -15.70 -5.34
N ASP A 38 7.08 -16.09 -4.10
CA ASP A 38 8.41 -16.46 -3.66
C ASP A 38 8.75 -17.86 -4.18
N PRO A 39 9.85 -18.04 -4.93
CA PRO A 39 10.16 -19.32 -5.57
C PRO A 39 10.60 -20.43 -4.59
N GLU A 40 11.03 -20.09 -3.38
CA GLU A 40 11.46 -21.08 -2.39
C GLU A 40 10.28 -21.61 -1.57
N THR A 41 9.36 -20.70 -1.20
CA THR A 41 8.26 -21.00 -0.26
C THR A 41 6.89 -21.10 -0.94
N MET A 42 6.79 -20.67 -2.20
CA MET A 42 5.53 -20.54 -2.94
C MET A 42 4.52 -19.58 -2.29
N GLN A 43 4.93 -18.77 -1.31
CA GLN A 43 4.10 -17.71 -0.75
C GLN A 43 3.89 -16.60 -1.79
N GLY A 44 2.67 -16.13 -1.93
CA GLY A 44 2.34 -14.98 -2.76
C GLY A 44 2.97 -13.72 -2.20
N ILE A 45 3.39 -12.82 -3.10
CA ILE A 45 3.99 -11.53 -2.76
C ILE A 45 3.09 -10.40 -3.27
N VAL A 46 2.87 -9.40 -2.43
CA VAL A 46 2.34 -8.10 -2.86
C VAL A 46 3.35 -7.04 -2.45
N THR A 47 3.87 -6.31 -3.43
CA THR A 47 4.90 -5.29 -3.20
C THR A 47 4.38 -4.13 -2.37
N ASP A 48 5.27 -3.49 -1.61
CA ASP A 48 4.94 -2.31 -0.83
C ASP A 48 4.47 -1.15 -1.74
N VAL A 49 5.07 -1.01 -2.92
CA VAL A 49 4.68 0.00 -3.92
C VAL A 49 3.27 -0.21 -4.44
N ALA A 50 2.81 -1.45 -4.60
CA ALA A 50 1.43 -1.75 -4.99
C ALA A 50 0.42 -1.34 -3.91
N LEU A 51 0.73 -1.57 -2.63
CA LEU A 51 -0.11 -1.11 -1.52
C LEU A 51 -0.11 0.41 -1.39
N LYS A 52 1.07 1.03 -1.48
CA LYS A 52 1.21 2.50 -1.48
C LYS A 52 0.44 3.14 -2.65
N ARG A 53 0.37 2.48 -3.81
CA ARG A 53 -0.43 2.97 -4.95
C ARG A 53 -1.92 3.02 -4.61
N LYS A 54 -2.47 1.97 -3.98
CA LYS A 54 -3.87 1.95 -3.54
C LYS A 54 -4.19 3.07 -2.54
N VAL A 55 -3.27 3.35 -1.61
CA VAL A 55 -3.41 4.49 -0.69
C VAL A 55 -3.44 5.82 -1.46
N ARG A 56 -2.55 6.01 -2.44
CA ARG A 56 -2.55 7.23 -3.28
C ARG A 56 -3.85 7.38 -4.05
N ASP A 57 -4.33 6.30 -4.67
CA ASP A 57 -5.58 6.31 -5.45
C ASP A 57 -6.78 6.66 -4.56
N TYR A 58 -6.84 6.11 -3.34
CA TYR A 58 -7.86 6.46 -2.35
C TYR A 58 -7.80 7.94 -1.96
N VAL A 59 -6.61 8.47 -1.67
CA VAL A 59 -6.44 9.88 -1.30
C VAL A 59 -6.88 10.81 -2.43
N THR A 60 -6.48 10.51 -3.68
CA THR A 60 -6.96 11.25 -4.86
C THR A 60 -8.48 11.23 -4.96
N LEU A 61 -9.11 10.07 -4.72
CA LEU A 61 -10.56 9.91 -4.79
C LEU A 61 -11.29 10.78 -3.74
N VAL A 62 -10.87 10.71 -2.47
CA VAL A 62 -11.61 11.38 -1.37
C VAL A 62 -11.23 12.85 -1.17
N LYS A 63 -10.01 13.24 -1.57
CA LYS A 63 -9.55 14.63 -1.47
C LYS A 63 -9.66 15.40 -2.79
N GLN A 64 -9.89 14.72 -3.92
CA GLN A 64 -10.09 15.34 -5.24
C GLN A 64 -8.98 16.33 -5.61
N ASN A 65 -7.72 15.98 -5.32
CA ASN A 65 -6.56 16.84 -5.55
C ASN A 65 -6.62 18.21 -4.86
N ALA A 66 -7.33 18.34 -3.74
CA ALA A 66 -7.32 19.53 -2.90
C ALA A 66 -5.88 19.94 -2.55
N ASP A 67 -5.66 21.24 -2.33
CA ASP A 67 -4.33 21.75 -1.97
C ASP A 67 -3.79 21.04 -0.72
N GLY A 68 -2.53 20.62 -0.79
CA GLY A 68 -1.86 19.79 0.20
C GLY A 68 -2.20 18.30 0.19
N TYR A 69 -3.13 17.85 -0.64
CA TYR A 69 -3.48 16.43 -0.81
C TYR A 69 -3.27 15.90 -2.22
N ARG A 70 -2.58 16.67 -3.08
CA ARG A 70 -2.18 16.21 -4.42
C ARG A 70 -1.24 15.01 -4.29
N ILE A 71 -1.24 14.16 -5.31
CA ILE A 71 -0.35 13.00 -5.41
C ILE A 71 0.74 13.28 -6.45
N PHE A 72 2.00 13.13 -6.06
CA PHE A 72 3.15 13.35 -6.92
C PHE A 72 3.40 12.16 -7.85
N ILE A 73 3.38 10.94 -7.30
CA ILE A 73 3.61 9.72 -8.08
C ILE A 73 2.32 9.27 -8.78
N GLN A 74 2.11 9.78 -10.00
CA GLN A 74 0.92 9.51 -10.80
C GLN A 74 1.23 9.37 -12.30
N SER A 75 0.22 8.97 -13.09
CA SER A 75 0.33 8.71 -14.53
C SER A 75 -0.05 9.90 -15.42
N GLU A 76 -0.74 10.90 -14.88
CA GLU A 76 -1.32 12.00 -15.67
C GLU A 76 -0.33 13.12 -16.02
N SER A 77 0.79 13.22 -15.30
CA SER A 77 1.74 14.32 -15.45
C SER A 77 3.17 13.85 -15.23
N ALA A 78 4.10 14.42 -15.99
CA ALA A 78 5.52 14.17 -15.80
C ALA A 78 6.01 14.78 -14.47
N LEU A 79 6.81 14.02 -13.71
CA LEU A 79 7.33 14.46 -12.41
C LEU A 79 8.11 15.79 -12.50
N ASN A 80 8.91 15.97 -13.55
CA ASN A 80 9.68 17.20 -13.75
C ASN A 80 8.77 18.43 -13.96
N ALA A 81 7.62 18.27 -14.61
CA ALA A 81 6.66 19.35 -14.80
C ALA A 81 6.03 19.76 -13.46
N LEU A 82 5.73 18.79 -12.59
CA LEU A 82 5.20 19.04 -11.24
C LEU A 82 6.23 19.75 -10.34
N ILE A 83 7.52 19.40 -10.44
CA ILE A 83 8.59 20.10 -9.74
C ILE A 83 8.76 21.52 -10.28
N GLU A 84 8.74 21.68 -11.61
CA GLU A 84 8.83 23.01 -12.25
C GLU A 84 7.66 23.93 -11.85
N GLU A 85 6.43 23.42 -11.80
CA GLU A 85 5.26 24.16 -11.31
C GLU A 85 5.48 24.68 -9.88
N ALA A 86 6.00 23.83 -8.99
CA ALA A 86 6.31 24.22 -7.62
C ALA A 86 7.46 25.24 -7.56
N ALA A 87 8.51 25.05 -8.35
CA ALA A 87 9.67 25.94 -8.40
C ALA A 87 9.32 27.34 -8.92
N GLN A 88 8.48 27.43 -9.96
CA GLN A 88 8.01 28.70 -10.51
C GLN A 88 7.17 29.48 -9.49
N ALA A 89 6.30 28.79 -8.73
CA ALA A 89 5.45 29.43 -7.73
C ALA A 89 6.23 30.11 -6.60
N ILE A 90 7.46 29.67 -6.31
CA ILE A 90 8.33 30.25 -5.29
C ILE A 90 9.57 30.97 -5.87
N GLY A 91 9.66 31.09 -7.20
CA GLY A 91 10.78 31.77 -7.86
C GLY A 91 12.14 31.10 -7.69
N THR A 92 12.21 29.76 -7.70
CA THR A 92 13.48 29.03 -7.57
C THR A 92 14.30 29.05 -8.86
N GLU A 93 15.63 29.15 -8.75
CA GLU A 93 16.56 29.10 -9.88
C GLU A 93 16.72 27.68 -10.49
N LYS A 94 16.90 27.62 -11.80
CA LYS A 94 17.22 26.38 -12.55
C LYS A 94 18.69 25.98 -12.37
N ASN A 95 18.97 24.69 -12.56
CA ASN A 95 20.29 24.07 -12.65
C ASN A 95 21.19 24.24 -11.40
N SER A 96 20.58 24.43 -10.22
CA SER A 96 21.32 24.42 -8.97
C SER A 96 21.87 23.02 -8.67
N LYS A 97 23.18 22.96 -8.37
CA LYS A 97 23.83 21.73 -7.88
C LYS A 97 23.45 21.37 -6.45
N ARG A 98 22.94 22.34 -5.66
CA ARG A 98 22.57 22.14 -4.25
C ARG A 98 21.05 22.03 -4.12
N PRO A 99 20.55 21.10 -3.29
CA PRO A 99 19.13 21.04 -2.96
C PRO A 99 18.61 22.37 -2.40
N ASN A 100 17.52 22.86 -2.97
CA ASN A 100 16.80 24.01 -2.44
C ASN A 100 15.79 23.55 -1.38
N LYS A 101 15.95 24.05 -0.15
CA LYS A 101 15.09 23.67 0.99
C LYS A 101 13.68 24.27 0.91
N ASP A 102 13.53 25.46 0.33
CA ASP A 102 12.23 26.10 0.16
C ASP A 102 11.41 25.36 -0.90
N LEU A 103 12.07 24.91 -1.98
CA LEU A 103 11.44 24.03 -2.96
C LEU A 103 11.04 22.69 -2.34
N GLN A 104 11.93 22.08 -1.53
CA GLN A 104 11.59 20.85 -0.83
C GLN A 104 10.38 21.02 0.12
N ALA A 105 10.33 22.14 0.86
CA ALA A 105 9.22 22.49 1.72
C ALA A 105 7.92 22.69 0.92
N GLU A 106 7.98 23.32 -0.26
CA GLU A 106 6.81 23.47 -1.13
C GLU A 106 6.33 22.14 -1.70
N MET A 107 7.24 21.23 -2.04
CA MET A 107 6.88 19.87 -2.46
C MET A 107 6.19 19.09 -1.33
N LEU A 108 6.69 19.19 -0.09
CA LEU A 108 6.03 18.61 1.09
C LEU A 108 4.65 19.25 1.33
N ARG A 109 4.54 20.58 1.21
CA ARG A 109 3.28 21.28 1.41
C ARG A 109 2.22 20.81 0.41
N ARG A 110 2.56 20.68 -0.88
CA ARG A 110 1.61 20.34 -1.95
C ARG A 110 1.21 18.88 -1.98
N TYR A 111 2.16 17.96 -1.74
CA TYR A 111 1.98 16.55 -2.07
C TYR A 111 1.93 15.66 -0.84
N TYR A 112 0.78 15.02 -0.64
CA TYR A 112 0.55 14.12 0.49
C TYR A 112 1.48 12.90 0.47
N ASP A 113 1.67 12.29 -0.70
CA ASP A 113 2.50 11.08 -0.80
C ASP A 113 3.99 11.36 -0.59
N ILE A 114 4.46 12.57 -0.92
CA ILE A 114 5.83 13.00 -0.54
C ILE A 114 5.93 13.14 0.98
N ARG A 115 4.97 13.78 1.65
CA ARG A 115 4.98 13.88 3.12
C ARG A 115 4.98 12.53 3.81
N MET A 116 4.18 11.59 3.32
CA MET A 116 3.96 10.30 3.98
C MET A 116 5.02 9.25 3.62
N PHE A 117 5.38 9.13 2.34
CA PHE A 117 6.24 8.05 1.83
C PHE A 117 7.62 8.53 1.37
N GLY A 118 7.78 9.83 1.12
CA GLY A 118 9.00 10.41 0.58
C GLY A 118 9.09 10.29 -0.94
N ALA A 119 10.07 10.98 -1.50
CA ALA A 119 10.35 10.99 -2.93
C ALA A 119 11.80 11.46 -3.20
N VAL A 120 12.32 11.07 -4.37
CA VAL A 120 13.54 11.64 -4.94
C VAL A 120 13.11 12.78 -5.87
N LEU A 121 13.63 13.99 -5.63
CA LEU A 121 13.20 15.24 -6.26
C LEU A 121 14.38 15.98 -6.92
N THR A 122 15.35 15.22 -7.41
CA THR A 122 16.56 15.72 -8.08
C THR A 122 16.52 15.52 -9.60
N THR A 123 15.33 15.34 -10.17
CA THR A 123 15.15 15.07 -11.60
C THR A 123 14.85 16.34 -12.38
N GLY A 124 15.46 16.49 -13.56
CA GLY A 124 15.28 17.66 -14.43
C GLY A 124 16.13 18.87 -14.01
N ASP A 125 15.66 20.07 -14.35
CA ASP A 125 16.39 21.33 -14.16
C ASP A 125 16.31 21.88 -12.72
N TYR A 126 15.42 21.35 -11.89
CA TYR A 126 15.21 21.82 -10.52
C TYR A 126 15.59 20.75 -9.51
N ASN A 127 16.21 21.18 -8.41
CA ASN A 127 16.75 20.29 -7.38
C ASN A 127 16.11 20.57 -6.02
N ALA A 128 15.11 19.76 -5.66
CA ALA A 128 14.50 19.77 -4.32
C ALA A 128 15.08 18.67 -3.39
N GLY A 129 16.19 18.06 -3.79
CA GLY A 129 16.87 17.02 -3.03
C GLY A 129 16.07 15.72 -2.91
N GLN A 130 16.05 15.15 -1.72
CA GLN A 130 15.35 13.90 -1.42
C GLN A 130 14.64 14.02 -0.07
N VAL A 131 13.47 13.39 0.02
CA VAL A 131 12.68 13.30 1.24
C VAL A 131 12.54 11.82 1.60
N ARG A 132 12.87 11.46 2.83
CA ARG A 132 12.55 10.13 3.40
C ARG A 132 11.25 10.27 4.17
N GLY A 133 10.18 9.66 3.68
CA GLY A 133 8.88 9.71 4.37
C GLY A 133 8.89 8.88 5.65
N PRO A 134 8.12 9.29 6.66
CA PRO A 134 8.04 8.61 7.94
C PRO A 134 7.37 7.23 7.85
N LEU A 135 6.56 6.98 6.82
CA LEU A 135 5.77 5.76 6.73
C LEU A 135 6.30 4.79 5.67
N GLN A 136 6.65 3.59 6.11
CA GLN A 136 7.22 2.53 5.28
C GLN A 136 6.46 1.21 5.48
N PHE A 137 6.42 0.41 4.41
CA PHE A 137 5.81 -0.91 4.39
C PHE A 137 6.85 -1.90 3.90
N THR A 138 6.74 -3.16 4.34
CA THR A 138 7.41 -4.27 3.68
C THR A 138 6.53 -4.83 2.58
N PHE A 139 7.08 -5.75 1.79
CA PHE A 139 6.26 -6.62 0.97
C PHE A 139 5.29 -7.38 1.87
N ALA A 140 4.04 -7.51 1.42
CA ALA A 140 3.10 -8.42 2.04
C ALA A 140 3.35 -9.82 1.51
N ARG A 141 3.30 -10.80 2.40
CA ARG A 141 3.43 -12.22 2.05
C ARG A 141 2.16 -12.96 2.43
N SER A 142 1.73 -13.90 1.60
CA SER A 142 0.67 -14.82 2.00
C SER A 142 1.14 -15.70 3.16
N LEU A 143 0.22 -16.04 4.06
CA LEU A 143 0.54 -16.91 5.20
C LEU A 143 0.89 -18.33 4.75
N ASP A 144 0.11 -18.84 3.81
CA ASP A 144 0.30 -20.15 3.18
C ASP A 144 0.85 -19.99 1.75
N PRO A 145 1.48 -21.03 1.19
CA PRO A 145 1.74 -21.12 -0.24
C PRO A 145 0.47 -20.87 -1.06
N VAL A 146 0.59 -20.11 -2.14
CA VAL A 146 -0.51 -19.88 -3.08
C VAL A 146 -0.30 -20.68 -4.35
N LEU A 147 -1.39 -20.99 -5.05
CA LEU A 147 -1.37 -21.60 -6.36
C LEU A 147 -1.82 -20.57 -7.41
N PRO A 148 -0.88 -19.92 -8.13
CA PRO A 148 -1.23 -19.12 -9.27
C PRO A 148 -1.84 -19.99 -10.36
N LEU A 149 -3.00 -19.60 -10.86
CA LEU A 149 -3.69 -20.22 -11.99
C LEU A 149 -3.76 -19.24 -13.16
N GLU A 150 -3.76 -19.77 -14.36
CA GLU A 150 -4.05 -19.01 -15.57
C GLU A 150 -5.27 -19.62 -16.25
N LEU A 151 -6.41 -18.92 -16.17
CA LEU A 151 -7.65 -19.39 -16.79
C LEU A 151 -7.79 -18.81 -18.19
N THR A 152 -7.87 -19.69 -19.19
CA THR A 152 -8.21 -19.29 -20.56
C THR A 152 -9.65 -18.82 -20.62
N ILE A 153 -9.85 -17.62 -21.17
CA ILE A 153 -11.17 -17.03 -21.41
C ILE A 153 -11.36 -16.75 -22.90
N THR A 154 -12.60 -16.76 -23.35
CA THR A 154 -12.93 -16.53 -24.76
C THR A 154 -13.48 -15.13 -24.94
N ARG A 155 -12.88 -14.32 -25.81
CA ARG A 155 -13.38 -12.99 -26.18
C ARG A 155 -14.07 -13.07 -27.54
N LYS A 156 -15.40 -12.94 -27.56
CA LYS A 156 -16.20 -12.96 -28.81
C LYS A 156 -16.07 -11.68 -29.65
N ALA A 157 -15.42 -10.63 -29.13
CA ALA A 157 -15.21 -9.37 -29.84
C ALA A 157 -13.91 -9.42 -30.67
N ARG A 158 -14.06 -9.34 -32.01
CA ARG A 158 -12.97 -9.30 -32.99
C ARG A 158 -12.55 -7.85 -33.20
N THR A 159 -11.25 -7.57 -33.11
CA THR A 159 -10.71 -6.19 -33.10
C THR A 159 -10.68 -5.50 -34.46
N THR A 160 -10.71 -6.27 -35.55
CA THR A 160 -10.56 -5.76 -36.92
C THR A 160 -11.59 -6.39 -37.86
N GLU A 161 -11.95 -5.65 -38.92
CA GLU A 161 -12.90 -6.09 -39.96
C GLU A 161 -12.41 -7.35 -40.70
N GLU A 162 -11.11 -7.43 -41.03
CA GLU A 162 -10.48 -8.65 -41.59
C GLU A 162 -10.67 -9.89 -40.71
N ARG A 163 -10.65 -9.72 -39.39
CA ARG A 163 -10.86 -10.84 -38.46
C ARG A 163 -12.31 -11.26 -38.40
N MET A 164 -13.29 -10.41 -38.75
CA MET A 164 -14.70 -10.81 -38.75
C MET A 164 -15.01 -11.91 -39.79
N GLU A 165 -14.33 -11.90 -40.93
CA GLU A 165 -14.60 -12.84 -42.03
C GLU A 165 -13.78 -14.14 -41.95
N SER A 166 -12.61 -14.14 -41.30
CA SER A 166 -11.64 -15.26 -41.38
C SER A 166 -11.02 -15.72 -40.05
N GLY A 167 -11.19 -14.98 -38.94
CA GLY A 167 -10.47 -15.25 -37.69
C GLY A 167 -11.03 -16.40 -36.85
N GLU A 168 -10.18 -17.07 -36.08
CA GLU A 168 -10.59 -17.88 -34.92
C GLU A 168 -11.01 -16.97 -33.75
N THR A 169 -11.69 -17.52 -32.73
CA THR A 169 -12.09 -16.72 -31.56
C THR A 169 -10.87 -16.35 -30.73
N GLU A 170 -10.67 -15.06 -30.42
CA GLU A 170 -9.54 -14.60 -29.61
C GLU A 170 -9.65 -15.14 -28.17
N MET A 171 -8.59 -15.82 -27.72
CA MET A 171 -8.47 -16.30 -26.34
C MET A 171 -7.66 -15.31 -25.50
N GLY A 172 -8.23 -14.89 -24.38
CA GLY A 172 -7.52 -14.15 -23.33
C GLY A 172 -7.10 -15.08 -22.19
N LYS A 173 -6.23 -14.58 -21.32
CA LYS A 173 -5.78 -15.28 -20.13
C LYS A 173 -6.10 -14.45 -18.90
N LYS A 174 -6.63 -15.09 -17.86
CA LYS A 174 -6.89 -14.49 -16.55
C LYS A 174 -6.00 -15.13 -15.49
N PRO A 175 -4.85 -14.52 -15.19
CA PRO A 175 -4.03 -14.92 -14.06
C PRO A 175 -4.77 -14.61 -12.75
N LEU A 176 -4.84 -15.57 -11.83
CA LEU A 176 -5.47 -15.40 -10.52
C LEU A 176 -4.88 -16.32 -9.45
N VAL A 177 -5.18 -16.01 -8.20
CA VAL A 177 -5.01 -16.90 -7.05
C VAL A 177 -6.42 -17.27 -6.54
N PRO A 178 -6.75 -18.57 -6.36
CA PRO A 178 -8.05 -18.97 -5.83
C PRO A 178 -8.33 -18.39 -4.46
N TYR A 179 -7.35 -18.45 -3.56
CA TYR A 179 -7.40 -17.76 -2.28
C TYR A 179 -5.99 -17.53 -1.73
N GLY A 180 -5.79 -16.39 -1.07
CA GLY A 180 -4.59 -16.13 -0.28
C GLY A 180 -4.87 -15.07 0.78
N LEU A 181 -4.46 -15.35 2.02
CA LEU A 181 -4.46 -14.38 3.12
C LEU A 181 -3.06 -13.78 3.26
N TYR A 182 -2.94 -12.48 3.01
CA TYR A 182 -1.69 -11.73 2.98
C TYR A 182 -1.50 -10.91 4.24
N ARG A 183 -0.24 -10.80 4.66
CA ARG A 183 0.19 -10.02 5.81
C ARG A 183 1.29 -9.05 5.41
N ALA A 184 1.07 -7.76 5.64
CA ALA A 184 2.07 -6.72 5.52
C ALA A 184 2.45 -6.17 6.89
N HIS A 185 3.70 -5.76 7.05
CA HIS A 185 4.18 -5.03 8.22
C HIS A 185 4.49 -3.60 7.82
N GLY A 186 4.16 -2.65 8.69
CA GLY A 186 4.42 -1.25 8.45
C GLY A 186 4.99 -0.55 9.67
N PHE A 187 5.68 0.56 9.39
CA PHE A 187 6.47 1.31 10.35
C PHE A 187 6.25 2.79 10.11
N TYR A 188 5.99 3.53 11.19
CA TYR A 188 5.93 4.98 11.21
C TYR A 188 7.01 5.52 12.13
N ASN A 189 7.93 6.29 11.55
CA ASN A 189 9.02 6.94 12.27
C ASN A 189 8.74 8.44 12.46
N PRO A 190 8.40 8.89 13.69
CA PRO A 190 8.03 10.28 13.95
C PRO A 190 9.20 11.26 13.74
N PHE A 191 10.45 10.80 13.85
CA PHE A 191 11.62 11.65 13.61
C PHE A 191 11.76 12.06 12.13
N LEU A 192 11.16 11.31 11.21
CA LEU A 192 11.12 11.64 9.78
C LEU A 192 9.88 12.44 9.39
N ALA A 193 8.89 12.56 10.29
CA ALA A 193 7.70 13.35 10.02
C ALA A 193 8.01 14.86 9.96
N GLY A 194 9.03 15.31 10.69
CA GLY A 194 9.60 16.67 10.57
C GLY A 194 8.61 17.81 10.79
N GLY A 195 7.49 17.56 11.48
CA GLY A 195 6.38 18.50 11.66
C GLY A 195 5.44 18.64 10.45
N TRP A 196 5.68 17.92 9.36
CA TRP A 196 4.88 17.97 8.14
C TRP A 196 3.67 17.06 8.18
N VAL A 197 3.75 15.95 8.92
CA VAL A 197 2.64 15.01 9.06
C VAL A 197 1.76 15.45 10.22
N SER A 198 0.50 15.71 9.91
CA SER A 198 -0.54 16.08 10.88
C SER A 198 -1.29 14.86 11.40
N ARG A 199 -2.12 15.08 12.43
CA ARG A 199 -3.10 14.10 12.91
C ARG A 199 -4.04 13.65 11.79
N ASP A 200 -4.46 14.59 10.93
CA ASP A 200 -5.40 14.32 9.84
C ASP A 200 -4.75 13.55 8.69
N ASP A 201 -3.45 13.75 8.45
CA ASP A 201 -2.70 12.93 7.50
C ASP A 201 -2.64 11.47 7.96
N LEU A 202 -2.38 11.22 9.24
CA LEU A 202 -2.42 9.87 9.80
C LEU A 202 -3.83 9.28 9.78
N ALA A 203 -4.85 10.06 10.14
CA ALA A 203 -6.23 9.61 10.08
C ALA A 203 -6.62 9.17 8.66
N LEU A 204 -6.30 10.00 7.65
CA LEU A 204 -6.52 9.70 6.25
C LEU A 204 -5.75 8.45 5.79
N PHE A 205 -4.51 8.29 6.25
CA PHE A 205 -3.73 7.10 5.95
C PHE A 205 -4.39 5.82 6.47
N TRP A 206 -4.84 5.83 7.73
CA TRP A 206 -5.51 4.67 8.33
C TRP A 206 -6.87 4.41 7.70
N GLU A 207 -7.62 5.44 7.33
CA GLU A 207 -8.86 5.33 6.56
C GLU A 207 -8.60 4.69 5.19
N ALA A 208 -7.57 5.15 4.47
CA ALA A 208 -7.18 4.57 3.20
C ALA A 208 -6.80 3.08 3.32
N LEU A 209 -6.16 2.67 4.41
CA LEU A 209 -5.88 1.25 4.68
C LEU A 209 -7.12 0.44 5.03
N GLN A 210 -8.15 1.02 5.63
CA GLN A 210 -9.43 0.34 5.89
C GLN A 210 -10.19 0.08 4.58
N HIS A 211 -10.14 1.04 3.66
CA HIS A 211 -10.85 1.01 2.37
C HIS A 211 -9.97 0.60 1.18
N LEU A 212 -8.83 -0.04 1.45
CA LEU A 212 -7.74 -0.22 0.49
C LEU A 212 -8.15 -0.91 -0.82
N PHE A 213 -9.22 -1.72 -0.79
CA PHE A 213 -9.71 -2.49 -1.95
C PHE A 213 -11.13 -2.13 -2.37
N ASP A 214 -11.85 -1.32 -1.60
CA ASP A 214 -13.29 -1.06 -1.83
C ASP A 214 -13.54 -0.32 -3.15
N PHE A 215 -12.63 0.61 -3.48
CA PHE A 215 -12.73 1.48 -4.67
C PHE A 215 -11.75 1.11 -5.79
N ASP A 216 -11.00 0.02 -5.64
CA ASP A 216 -10.01 -0.47 -6.61
C ASP A 216 -10.46 -1.83 -7.17
N ARG A 217 -11.74 -1.96 -7.49
CA ARG A 217 -12.29 -3.19 -8.08
C ARG A 217 -12.02 -3.25 -9.57
N SER A 218 -11.59 -4.41 -10.06
CA SER A 218 -11.41 -4.65 -11.49
C SER A 218 -11.57 -6.13 -11.81
N ALA A 219 -11.75 -6.43 -13.11
CA ALA A 219 -11.93 -7.79 -13.59
C ALA A 219 -10.74 -8.74 -13.35
N SER A 220 -9.56 -8.20 -13.00
CA SER A 220 -8.35 -8.97 -12.68
C SER A 220 -8.13 -9.14 -11.18
N ARG A 221 -8.65 -8.25 -10.34
CA ARG A 221 -8.38 -8.24 -8.89
C ARG A 221 -9.26 -9.19 -8.09
N GLY A 222 -10.40 -9.62 -8.65
CA GLY A 222 -11.34 -10.50 -7.95
C GLY A 222 -11.91 -9.84 -6.70
N GLU A 223 -12.18 -10.66 -5.67
CA GLU A 223 -12.63 -10.18 -4.36
C GLU A 223 -11.41 -9.98 -3.45
N MET A 224 -11.14 -8.73 -3.06
CA MET A 224 -10.08 -8.40 -2.11
C MET A 224 -10.68 -7.65 -0.92
N HIS A 225 -10.32 -8.06 0.29
CA HIS A 225 -10.85 -7.43 1.51
C HIS A 225 -9.77 -7.20 2.54
N VAL A 226 -9.83 -6.05 3.20
CA VAL A 226 -9.06 -5.82 4.43
C VAL A 226 -9.71 -6.64 5.54
N ARG A 227 -8.94 -7.58 6.10
CA ARG A 227 -9.39 -8.47 7.18
C ARG A 227 -8.92 -8.01 8.55
N GLY A 228 -7.85 -7.23 8.61
CA GLY A 228 -7.32 -6.72 9.87
C GLY A 228 -6.40 -5.53 9.66
N LEU A 229 -6.53 -4.55 10.54
CA LEU A 229 -5.63 -3.40 10.61
C LEU A 229 -5.40 -3.08 12.08
N CYS A 230 -4.26 -3.52 12.59
CA CYS A 230 -3.88 -3.37 13.98
C CYS A 230 -2.62 -2.52 14.10
N ILE A 231 -2.71 -1.43 14.86
CA ILE A 231 -1.67 -0.44 15.09
C ILE A 231 -1.19 -0.54 16.54
N PHE A 232 0.12 -0.65 16.71
CA PHE A 232 0.83 -0.54 17.97
C PHE A 232 1.41 0.86 18.08
N SER A 233 0.89 1.65 19.02
CA SER A 233 1.35 3.01 19.28
C SER A 233 2.22 3.04 20.53
N HIS A 234 3.43 3.56 20.39
CA HIS A 234 4.38 3.71 21.48
C HIS A 234 4.14 5.00 22.26
N GLU A 235 4.35 4.98 23.58
CA GLU A 235 4.28 6.19 24.41
C GLU A 235 5.42 7.18 24.12
N ASN A 236 6.56 6.70 23.63
CA ASN A 236 7.72 7.53 23.33
C ASN A 236 8.13 7.44 21.84
N PRO A 237 8.73 8.50 21.27
CA PRO A 237 9.08 8.54 19.84
C PRO A 237 10.18 7.56 19.42
N LYS A 238 11.00 7.06 20.36
CA LYS A 238 12.03 6.04 20.09
C LYS A 238 11.44 4.62 20.05
N GLY A 239 10.28 4.42 20.67
CA GLY A 239 9.62 3.13 20.86
C GLY A 239 9.82 2.56 22.27
N ASN A 240 8.87 1.75 22.68
CA ASN A 240 8.84 1.03 23.96
C ASN A 240 9.09 -0.49 23.78
N ALA A 241 9.04 -1.01 22.55
CA ALA A 241 9.26 -2.41 22.24
C ALA A 241 9.83 -2.60 20.82
N PRO A 242 10.56 -3.69 20.56
CA PRO A 242 10.99 -4.05 19.21
C PRO A 242 9.80 -4.43 18.32
N ALA A 243 9.81 -4.00 17.05
CA ALA A 243 8.71 -4.22 16.11
C ALA A 243 8.38 -5.71 15.88
N HIS A 244 9.40 -6.58 15.75
CA HIS A 244 9.18 -8.01 15.53
C HIS A 244 8.35 -8.66 16.65
N LYS A 245 8.61 -8.31 17.92
CA LYS A 245 7.84 -8.82 19.06
C LYS A 245 6.39 -8.36 19.02
N LEU A 246 6.14 -7.14 18.57
CA LEU A 246 4.78 -6.62 18.41
C LEU A 246 4.04 -7.35 17.29
N PHE A 247 4.71 -7.60 16.17
CA PHE A 247 4.12 -8.38 15.08
C PHE A 247 3.80 -9.82 15.52
N GLU A 248 4.66 -10.46 16.32
CA GLU A 248 4.41 -11.81 16.86
C GLU A 248 3.19 -11.91 17.79
N LEU A 249 2.65 -10.79 18.29
CA LEU A 249 1.41 -10.77 19.07
C LEU A 249 0.19 -11.12 18.23
N ILE A 250 0.22 -10.87 16.92
CA ILE A 250 -0.86 -11.23 16.00
C ILE A 250 -0.50 -12.55 15.34
N ARG A 251 -1.11 -13.62 15.85
CA ARG A 251 -0.91 -15.00 15.39
C ARG A 251 -2.11 -15.43 14.57
N ILE A 252 -1.83 -16.02 13.42
CA ILE A 252 -2.86 -16.48 12.50
C ILE A 252 -2.50 -17.91 12.15
N ASN A 253 -3.37 -18.83 12.53
CA ASN A 253 -3.17 -20.25 12.31
C ASN A 253 -4.30 -20.77 11.43
N ARG A 254 -3.94 -21.61 10.45
CA ARG A 254 -4.92 -22.35 9.67
C ARG A 254 -5.63 -23.37 10.56
N LYS A 255 -6.95 -23.48 10.44
CA LYS A 255 -7.76 -24.43 11.21
C LYS A 255 -7.39 -25.87 10.89
N THR A 256 -7.49 -26.74 11.89
CA THR A 256 -7.28 -28.19 11.72
C THR A 256 -8.23 -28.76 10.67
N GLY A 257 -7.72 -29.59 9.77
CA GLY A 257 -8.51 -30.20 8.69
C GLY A 257 -8.62 -29.35 7.42
N VAL A 258 -8.16 -28.10 7.41
CA VAL A 258 -8.04 -27.30 6.19
C VAL A 258 -6.72 -27.64 5.51
N GLU A 259 -6.79 -28.28 4.34
CA GLU A 259 -5.63 -28.54 3.50
C GLU A 259 -5.25 -27.33 2.65
N ALA A 260 -6.24 -26.75 1.97
CA ALA A 260 -6.10 -25.58 1.11
C ALA A 260 -7.14 -24.51 1.50
N PRO A 261 -6.73 -23.38 2.08
CA PRO A 261 -7.66 -22.33 2.49
C PRO A 261 -8.39 -21.72 1.28
N ARG A 262 -9.66 -21.39 1.47
CA ARG A 262 -10.56 -20.79 0.46
C ARG A 262 -11.35 -19.60 0.97
N CYS A 263 -11.31 -19.34 2.27
CA CYS A 263 -11.91 -18.18 2.89
C CYS A 263 -11.19 -17.78 4.17
N PHE A 264 -11.45 -16.56 4.66
CA PHE A 264 -10.84 -16.07 5.90
C PHE A 264 -11.23 -16.91 7.11
N ASN A 265 -12.43 -17.51 7.09
CA ASN A 265 -12.94 -18.37 8.16
C ASN A 265 -12.19 -19.69 8.28
N ASP A 266 -11.29 -20.02 7.36
CA ASP A 266 -10.39 -21.17 7.47
C ASP A 266 -9.22 -20.90 8.44
N TYR A 267 -9.13 -19.68 8.98
CA TYR A 267 -8.09 -19.27 9.93
C TYR A 267 -8.68 -18.95 11.30
N THR A 268 -7.84 -19.09 12.32
CA THR A 268 -8.05 -18.57 13.67
C THR A 268 -7.05 -17.45 13.92
N VAL A 269 -7.54 -16.32 14.42
CA VAL A 269 -6.70 -15.16 14.76
C VAL A 269 -6.65 -14.98 16.26
N GLU A 270 -5.44 -14.94 16.79
CA GLU A 270 -5.15 -14.65 18.18
C GLU A 270 -4.35 -13.36 18.28
N ILE A 271 -4.71 -12.51 19.24
CA ILE A 271 -4.03 -11.25 19.49
C ILE A 271 -3.59 -11.21 20.95
N GLY A 272 -2.28 -11.25 21.17
CA GLY A 272 -1.66 -11.15 22.49
C GLY A 272 -1.74 -9.73 23.07
N LEU A 273 -1.44 -9.63 24.37
CA LEU A 273 -1.39 -8.33 25.05
C LEU A 273 -0.09 -7.59 24.70
N PRO A 274 -0.17 -6.29 24.34
CA PRO A 274 1.03 -5.50 24.12
C PRO A 274 1.82 -5.28 25.44
N PRO A 275 3.15 -5.12 25.37
CA PRO A 275 3.95 -4.80 26.55
C PRO A 275 3.63 -3.40 27.08
N SER A 276 4.07 -3.12 28.31
CA SER A 276 3.91 -1.80 28.93
C SER A 276 4.46 -0.68 28.04
N GLY A 277 3.72 0.43 27.96
CA GLY A 277 4.05 1.58 27.12
C GLY A 277 3.75 1.40 25.63
N VAL A 278 3.00 0.36 25.26
CA VAL A 278 2.47 0.17 23.91
C VAL A 278 0.96 0.01 23.99
N THR A 279 0.24 0.83 23.21
CA THR A 279 -1.21 0.70 23.04
C THR A 279 -1.52 0.03 21.73
N LEU A 280 -2.28 -1.07 21.77
CA LEU A 280 -2.80 -1.73 20.58
C LEU A 280 -4.19 -1.18 20.23
N THR A 281 -4.35 -0.67 19.02
CA THR A 281 -5.64 -0.28 18.43
C THR A 281 -5.86 -1.10 17.17
N CYS A 282 -6.97 -1.86 17.08
CA CYS A 282 -7.37 -2.48 15.81
C CYS A 282 -8.55 -1.71 15.23
N LEU A 283 -8.33 -1.04 14.09
CA LEU A 283 -9.35 -0.31 13.35
C LEU A 283 -10.23 -1.26 12.53
N VAL A 284 -9.62 -2.34 12.01
CA VAL A 284 -10.34 -3.53 11.53
C VAL A 284 -9.90 -4.67 12.43
N ASP A 285 -10.81 -5.21 13.25
CA ASP A 285 -10.50 -6.29 14.19
C ASP A 285 -10.63 -7.66 13.48
N PRO A 286 -9.51 -8.36 13.20
CA PRO A 286 -9.55 -9.63 12.48
C PRO A 286 -10.18 -10.78 13.28
N ARG A 287 -10.50 -10.57 14.55
CA ARG A 287 -11.22 -11.55 15.39
C ARG A 287 -12.73 -11.45 15.27
N LYS A 288 -13.24 -10.33 14.74
CA LYS A 288 -14.68 -10.04 14.65
C LYS A 288 -15.27 -10.31 13.26
N GLY A 289 -14.64 -11.22 12.52
CA GLY A 289 -15.10 -11.68 11.20
C GLY A 289 -16.42 -12.43 11.24
#